data_AF-A0AAW4L5P7-F1
#
_entry.id   AF-A0AAW4L5P7-F1
#
_cell.length_a   1.000
_cell.length_b   1.000
_cell.length_c   1.000
_cell.angle_alpha   90.00
_cell.angle_beta   90.00
_cell.angle_gamma   90.00
#
_symmetry.space_group_name_H-M   'P 1'
#
loop_
_entity.id
_entity.type
_entity.pdbx_description
1 polymer ?
#
loop_
_entity_poly.entity_id
_entity_poly.type
_entity_poly.pdbx_seq_one_letter_code
_entity_poly.pdbx_strand_id
1 'polypeptide(L)'
;MPIEKLNPLHYMGQAEYTGFWQKLFATLLYGFWGRFFFVALVVTAFWVGVRQRNPTLAAICLLLAAIVAYGGGVMNLVRSFTG
;
A
#
# COMPACT_ATOMS: atom_id res chain seq x y z
N MET A 1 -21.59 29.75 -20.27
CA MET A 1 -20.26 29.12 -20.12
C MET A 1 -20.36 28.12 -18.97
N PRO A 2 -20.26 26.80 -19.19
CA PRO A 2 -20.66 25.80 -18.18
C PRO A 2 -19.53 25.37 -17.24
N ILE A 3 -18.44 26.14 -17.15
CA ILE A 3 -17.26 25.79 -16.35
C ILE A 3 -17.47 26.12 -14.86
N GLU A 4 -18.39 27.05 -14.55
CA GLU A 4 -18.64 27.53 -13.18
C GLU A 4 -19.38 26.51 -12.30
N LYS A 5 -20.21 25.62 -12.90
CA LYS A 5 -20.86 24.51 -12.17
C LYS A 5 -19.90 23.37 -11.81
N LEU A 6 -18.72 23.34 -12.44
CA LEU A 6 -17.69 22.34 -12.20
C LEU A 6 -16.63 22.83 -11.21
N ASN A 7 -16.90 23.91 -10.47
CA ASN A 7 -16.00 24.39 -9.42
C ASN A 7 -16.36 23.71 -8.08
N PRO A 8 -15.58 22.71 -7.60
CA PRO A 8 -15.87 22.02 -6.35
C PRO A 8 -15.69 22.93 -5.11
N LEU A 9 -15.10 24.12 -5.27
CA LEU A 9 -15.02 25.14 -4.21
C LEU A 9 -16.39 25.67 -3.75
N HIS A 10 -17.47 25.44 -4.50
CA HIS A 10 -18.80 25.89 -4.08
C HIS A 10 -19.41 25.01 -2.97
N TYR A 11 -18.94 23.77 -2.83
CA TYR A 11 -19.49 22.79 -1.88
C TYR A 11 -18.51 22.38 -0.78
N MET A 12 -17.20 22.59 -0.97
CA MET A 12 -16.17 22.30 0.03
C MET A 12 -15.15 23.43 0.10
N GLY A 13 -14.75 23.79 1.33
CA GLY A 13 -13.65 24.75 1.53
C GLY A 13 -12.36 24.22 0.91
N GLN A 14 -11.50 25.11 0.39
CA GLN A 14 -10.24 24.74 -0.27
C GLN A 14 -9.35 23.84 0.60
N ALA A 15 -9.41 24.01 1.93
CA ALA A 15 -8.71 23.19 2.91
C ALA A 15 -9.31 21.78 3.09
N GLU A 16 -10.63 21.61 2.94
CA GLU A 16 -11.29 20.33 3.04
C GLU A 16 -11.05 19.49 1.79
N TYR A 17 -11.04 20.12 0.61
CA TYR A 17 -10.71 19.46 -0.65
C TYR A 17 -9.28 18.92 -0.64
N THR A 18 -8.30 19.76 -0.27
CA THR A 18 -6.90 19.31 -0.17
C THR A 18 -6.72 18.23 0.89
N GLY A 19 -7.39 18.36 2.06
CA GLY A 19 -7.36 17.35 3.11
C GLY A 19 -7.96 16.01 2.70
N PHE A 20 -9.08 16.00 1.97
CA PHE A 20 -9.70 14.80 1.43
C PHE A 20 -8.77 14.08 0.46
N TRP A 21 -8.23 14.80 -0.53
CA TRP A 21 -7.29 14.23 -1.49
C TRP A 21 -6.02 13.75 -0.81
N GLN A 22 -5.44 14.50 0.12
CA GLN A 22 -4.25 14.09 0.85
C GLN A 22 -4.49 12.81 1.65
N LYS A 23 -5.65 12.67 2.31
CA LYS A 23 -6.02 11.44 3.02
C LYS A 23 -6.23 10.28 2.07
N LEU A 24 -6.94 10.48 0.96
CA LEU A 24 -7.20 9.47 -0.07
C LEU A 24 -5.88 8.95 -0.67
N PHE A 25 -4.97 9.86 -0.99
CA PHE A 25 -3.62 9.54 -1.45
C PHE A 25 -2.84 8.79 -0.36
N ALA A 26 -2.90 9.21 0.90
CA ALA A 26 -2.22 8.53 1.99
C ALA A 26 -2.75 7.10 2.22
N THR A 27 -4.06 6.86 2.15
CA THR A 27 -4.62 5.52 2.29
C THR A 27 -4.32 4.65 1.07
N LEU A 28 -4.59 5.14 -0.14
CA LEU A 28 -4.44 4.33 -1.36
C LEU A 28 -2.99 4.12 -1.76
N LEU A 29 -2.13 5.14 -1.69
CA LEU A 29 -0.76 5.03 -2.18
C LEU A 29 0.23 4.63 -1.09
N TYR A 30 0.01 5.03 0.17
CA TYR A 30 0.98 4.79 1.24
C TYR A 30 0.72 3.48 2.00
N GLY A 31 -0.53 3.17 2.33
CA GLY A 31 -0.87 2.03 3.20
C GLY A 31 -1.42 0.80 2.48
N PHE A 32 -2.18 1.00 1.39
CA PHE A 32 -2.93 -0.07 0.74
C PHE A 32 -2.03 -1.02 -0.07
N TRP A 33 -1.13 -0.48 -0.89
CA TRP A 33 -0.29 -1.31 -1.78
C TRP A 33 0.62 -2.28 -1.03
N GLY A 34 1.24 -1.86 0.09
CA GLY A 34 2.08 -2.76 0.88
C GLY A 34 1.31 -3.99 1.39
N ARG A 35 0.09 -3.78 1.89
CA ARG A 35 -0.79 -4.87 2.34
C ARG A 35 -1.31 -5.72 1.18
N PHE A 36 -1.65 -5.08 0.06
CA PHE A 36 -2.10 -5.76 -1.16
C PHE A 36 -1.01 -6.69 -1.71
N PHE A 37 0.22 -6.20 -1.86
CA PHE A 37 1.36 -7.01 -2.34
C PHE A 37 1.71 -8.13 -1.36
N PHE A 38 1.62 -7.90 -0.05
CA PHE A 38 1.79 -8.95 0.94
C PHE A 38 0.81 -10.10 0.75
N VAL A 39 -0.50 -9.79 0.68
CA VAL A 39 -1.54 -10.82 0.49
C VAL A 39 -1.36 -11.53 -0.85
N ALA A 40 -1.07 -10.80 -1.92
CA ALA A 40 -0.81 -11.38 -3.24
C ALA A 40 0.39 -12.33 -3.23
N LEU A 41 1.50 -11.96 -2.58
CA LEU A 41 2.70 -12.81 -2.46
C LEU A 41 2.43 -14.05 -1.61
N VAL A 42 1.67 -13.93 -0.52
CA VAL A 42 1.29 -15.08 0.32
C VAL A 42 0.40 -16.04 -0.46
N VAL A 43 -0.64 -15.55 -1.14
CA VAL A 43 -1.52 -16.38 -1.97
C VAL A 43 -0.74 -17.06 -3.09
N THR A 44 0.19 -16.34 -3.73
CA THR A 44 1.05 -16.91 -4.79
C THR A 44 2.01 -17.95 -4.23
N ALA A 45 2.59 -17.73 -3.04
CA ALA A 45 3.45 -18.71 -2.38
C ALA A 45 2.69 -20.01 -2.06
N PHE A 46 1.47 -19.89 -1.53
CA PHE A 46 0.59 -21.04 -1.30
C PHE A 46 0.23 -21.74 -2.61
N TRP A 47 -0.11 -20.98 -3.66
CA TRP A 47 -0.46 -21.54 -4.96
C TRP A 47 0.71 -22.29 -5.61
N VAL A 48 1.92 -21.72 -5.60
CA VAL A 48 3.13 -22.34 -6.16
C VAL A 48 3.55 -23.54 -5.32
N GLY A 49 3.49 -23.45 -3.99
CA GLY A 49 3.80 -24.56 -3.10
C GLY A 49 2.86 -25.76 -3.29
N VAL A 50 1.55 -25.50 -3.35
CA VAL A 50 0.53 -26.56 -3.47
C VAL A 50 0.42 -27.09 -4.89
N ARG A 51 0.38 -26.21 -5.91
CA ARG A 51 0.08 -26.59 -7.30
C ARG A 51 1.30 -26.94 -8.14
N GLN A 52 2.43 -26.26 -7.94
CA GLN A 52 3.65 -26.54 -8.71
C GLN A 52 4.60 -27.54 -8.03
N ARG A 53 4.34 -27.93 -6.77
CA ARG A 53 5.21 -28.79 -5.95
C ARG A 53 6.68 -28.32 -5.93
N ASN A 54 6.89 -27.02 -6.13
CA ASN A 54 8.23 -26.42 -6.15
C ASN A 54 8.40 -25.57 -4.88
N PRO A 55 8.86 -26.18 -3.77
CA PRO A 55 8.93 -25.51 -2.46
C PRO A 55 9.92 -24.34 -2.47
N THR A 56 10.92 -24.37 -3.35
CA THR A 56 11.97 -23.35 -3.44
C THR A 56 11.40 -21.99 -3.87
N LEU A 57 10.50 -21.97 -4.86
CA LEU A 57 9.85 -20.74 -5.33
C LEU A 57 8.82 -20.20 -4.32
N ALA A 58 8.13 -21.10 -3.61
CA ALA A 58 7.23 -20.72 -2.52
C ALA A 58 7.99 -20.06 -1.36
N ALA A 59 9.17 -20.59 -1.00
CA ALA A 59 10.03 -20.01 0.02
C ALA A 59 10.51 -18.60 -0.36
N ILE A 60 10.91 -18.37 -1.62
CA ILE A 60 11.31 -17.04 -2.10
C ILE A 60 10.13 -16.05 -2.02
N CYS A 61 8.92 -16.46 -2.42
CA CYS A 61 7.73 -15.62 -2.32
C CYS A 61 7.38 -15.27 -0.86
N LEU A 62 7.53 -16.22 0.07
CA LEU A 62 7.33 -15.97 1.51
C LEU A 62 8.38 -15.02 2.08
N LEU A 63 9.65 -15.16 1.67
CA LEU A 63 10.72 -14.26 2.09
C LEU A 63 10.46 -12.83 1.62
N LEU A 64 10.03 -12.65 0.36
CA LEU A 64 9.63 -11.36 -0.18
C LEU A 64 8.41 -10.79 0.55
N ALA A 65 7.41 -11.63 0.88
CA ALA A 65 6.26 -11.21 1.67
C ALA A 65 6.70 -10.73 3.07
N ALA A 66 7.62 -11.43 3.73
CA ALA A 66 8.16 -11.02 5.01
C ALA A 66 8.88 -9.66 4.93
N ILE A 67 9.70 -9.45 3.89
CA ILE A 67 10.37 -8.16 3.67
C ILE A 67 9.36 -7.03 3.46
N VAL A 68 8.27 -7.27 2.71
CA VAL A 68 7.23 -6.26 2.50
C VAL A 68 6.44 -5.98 3.79
N ALA A 69 6.15 -7.00 4.60
CA ALA A 69 5.43 -6.86 5.87
C ALA A 69 6.26 -6.12 6.94
N TYR A 70 7.53 -6.49 7.08
CA TYR A 70 8.40 -5.97 8.14
C TYR A 70 9.22 -4.76 7.69
N GLY A 71 9.49 -4.59 6.40
CA GLY A 71 10.30 -3.49 5.87
C GLY A 71 9.73 -2.12 6.20
N GLY A 72 8.42 -1.93 6.10
CA GLY A 72 7.76 -0.69 6.51
C GLY A 72 7.92 -0.37 7.99
N GLY A 73 7.82 -1.39 8.85
CA GLY A 73 8.00 -1.25 10.30
C GLY A 73 9.45 -1.00 10.71
N VAL A 74 10.39 -1.73 10.11
CA VAL A 74 11.84 -1.59 10.36
C VAL A 74 12.35 -0.22 9.92
N MET A 75 11.94 0.29 8.75
CA MET A 75 12.33 1.63 8.31
C MET A 75 11.82 2.73 9.23
N ASN A 76 10.62 2.57 9.79
CA ASN A 76 10.07 3.52 10.77
C ASN A 76 10.83 3.44 12.10
N LEU A 77 11.14 2.22 12.57
CA LEU A 77 11.92 1.99 13.78
C LEU A 77 13.33 2.59 13.66
N VAL A 78 14.01 2.34 12.54
CA VAL A 78 15.35 2.90 12.24
C VAL A 78 15.30 4.42 12.20
N ARG A 79 14.27 5.04 11.61
CA ARG A 79 14.10 6.50 11.66
C ARG A 79 13.93 7.03 13.08
N SER A 80 13.25 6.29 13.96
CA SER A 80 13.07 6.68 15.36
C SER A 80 14.35 6.54 16.21
N PHE A 81 15.31 5.71 15.79
CA PHE A 81 16.60 5.54 16.49
C PHE A 81 17.69 6.50 16.00
N THR A 82 17.59 7.02 14.77
CA THR A 82 18.62 7.88 14.15
C THR A 82 18.23 9.36 14.08
N GLY A 83 17.04 9.74 14.58
CA GLY A 83 16.58 11.13 14.72
C GLY A 83 16.53 11.56 16.17
#